data_AF-A0A967F6T9-F1
#
_entry.id   AF-A0A967F6T9-F1
#
_cell.length_a   1.000
_cell.length_b   1.000
_cell.length_c   1.000
_cell.angle_alpha   90.00
_cell.angle_beta   90.00
_cell.angle_gamma   90.00
#
_symmetry.space_group_name_H-M   'P 1'
#
loop_
_entity.id
_entity.type
_entity.pdbx_description
1 polymer ?
#
loop_
_entity_poly.entity_id
_entity_poly.type
_entity_poly.pdbx_seq_one_letter_code
_entity_poly.pdbx_strand_id
1 'polypeptide(L)'
;MSRKSTLTRLFRNSPFKALQQHMRVVLDCARHVGPLIEALAADDEAAVHEARDRIYELEAKADRIKNKLRLHMPKSLFMPVDRRDLLEILHLQETIANTAQDIAGLMIQRKMTIPGFMREPLIALTRRCIDTCEHSAKAIEELDELL
;
A
#
# COMPACT_ATOMS: atom_id res chain seq x y z
N MET A 1 -32.19 -14.15 -28.10
CA MET A 1 -31.18 -13.18 -27.64
C MET A 1 -31.17 -13.17 -26.12
N SER A 2 -30.18 -13.84 -25.51
CA SER A 2 -30.11 -14.10 -24.07
C SER A 2 -29.89 -12.81 -23.27
N ARG A 3 -30.76 -12.53 -22.29
CA ARG A 3 -30.56 -11.49 -21.25
C ARG A 3 -29.31 -11.85 -20.46
N LYS A 4 -28.15 -11.33 -20.87
CA LYS A 4 -26.93 -11.39 -20.07
C LYS A 4 -27.22 -10.71 -18.72
N SER A 5 -27.25 -11.53 -17.68
CA SER A 5 -27.66 -11.17 -16.32
C SER A 5 -26.81 -10.02 -15.76
N THR A 6 -27.49 -8.97 -15.29
CA THR A 6 -26.91 -7.82 -14.59
C THR A 6 -26.04 -8.25 -13.40
N LEU A 7 -26.35 -9.38 -12.75
CA LEU A 7 -25.56 -9.97 -11.67
C LEU A 7 -24.18 -10.40 -12.15
N THR A 8 -24.06 -11.03 -13.33
CA THR A 8 -22.76 -11.44 -13.88
C THR A 8 -21.84 -10.25 -14.18
N ARG A 9 -22.41 -9.04 -14.38
CA ARG A 9 -21.64 -7.80 -14.54
C ARG A 9 -21.21 -7.19 -13.21
N LEU A 10 -21.97 -7.40 -12.13
CA LEU A 10 -21.61 -7.04 -10.74
C LEU A 10 -20.41 -7.87 -10.24
N PHE A 11 -20.37 -9.18 -10.53
CA PHE A 11 -19.26 -10.05 -10.14
C PHE A 11 -17.97 -9.89 -10.97
N ARG A 12 -18.02 -9.18 -12.11
CA ARG A 12 -16.84 -8.94 -12.97
C ARG A 12 -15.89 -7.88 -12.38
N ASN A 13 -16.38 -6.98 -11.52
CA ASN A 13 -15.59 -5.94 -10.86
C ASN A 13 -15.78 -6.04 -9.33
N SER A 14 -15.32 -7.15 -8.74
CA SER A 14 -15.38 -7.35 -7.29
C SER A 14 -14.59 -6.23 -6.58
N PRO A 15 -15.20 -5.53 -5.59
CA PRO A 15 -14.50 -4.52 -4.81
C PRO A 15 -13.31 -5.10 -4.03
N PHE A 16 -13.37 -6.39 -3.66
CA PHE A 16 -12.26 -7.11 -3.03
C PHE A 16 -11.04 -7.20 -3.93
N LYS A 17 -11.22 -7.51 -5.23
CA LYS A 17 -10.10 -7.51 -6.19
C LYS A 17 -9.44 -6.15 -6.35
N ALA A 18 -10.23 -5.08 -6.25
CA ALA A 18 -9.69 -3.72 -6.29
C ALA A 18 -8.91 -3.39 -5.00
N LEU A 19 -9.39 -3.84 -3.83
CA LEU A 19 -8.66 -3.72 -2.55
C LEU A 19 -7.36 -4.54 -2.55
N GLN A 20 -7.39 -5.78 -3.03
CA GLN A 20 -6.20 -6.62 -3.20
C GLN A 20 -5.19 -5.95 -4.12
N GLN A 21 -5.65 -5.43 -5.28
CA GLN A 21 -4.78 -4.70 -6.21
C GLN A 21 -4.15 -3.46 -5.56
N HIS A 22 -4.92 -2.70 -4.78
CA HIS A 22 -4.41 -1.55 -4.05
C HIS A 22 -3.36 -1.99 -3.01
N MET A 23 -3.68 -2.99 -2.19
CA MET A 23 -2.80 -3.49 -1.14
C MET A 23 -1.47 -4.02 -1.67
N ARG A 24 -1.45 -4.67 -2.85
CA ARG A 24 -0.20 -5.12 -3.48
C ARG A 24 0.75 -3.95 -3.77
N VAL A 25 0.23 -2.84 -4.30
CA VAL A 25 1.05 -1.64 -4.57
C VAL A 25 1.48 -0.96 -3.28
N VAL A 26 0.59 -0.89 -2.28
CA VAL A 26 0.91 -0.38 -0.94
C VAL A 26 2.04 -1.20 -0.30
N LEU A 27 1.98 -2.53 -0.41
CA LEU A 27 3.02 -3.41 0.13
C LEU A 27 4.35 -3.20 -0.59
N ASP A 28 4.34 -3.05 -1.92
CA ASP A 28 5.56 -2.71 -2.68
C ASP A 28 6.16 -1.39 -2.20
N CYS A 29 5.32 -0.39 -1.91
CA CYS A 29 5.73 0.90 -1.34
C CYS A 29 6.40 0.73 0.03
N ALA A 30 5.76 0.00 0.94
CA ALA A 30 6.31 -0.29 2.27
C ALA A 30 7.65 -1.05 2.19
N ARG A 31 7.76 -2.02 1.30
CA ARG A 31 9.01 -2.78 1.08
C ARG A 31 10.17 -1.91 0.62
N HIS A 32 9.91 -0.84 -0.14
CA HIS A 32 10.96 0.08 -0.59
C HIS A 32 11.52 0.98 0.52
N VAL A 33 10.89 1.02 1.69
CA VAL A 33 11.49 1.65 2.87
C VAL A 33 12.74 0.89 3.32
N GLY A 34 12.83 -0.43 3.11
CA GLY A 34 14.03 -1.22 3.40
C GLY A 34 15.27 -0.69 2.65
N PRO A 35 15.27 -0.70 1.30
CA PRO A 35 16.33 -0.12 0.48
C PRO A 35 16.67 1.33 0.82
N LEU A 36 15.67 2.16 1.16
CA LEU A 36 15.92 3.54 1.59
C LEU A 36 16.77 3.60 2.88
N ILE A 37 16.42 2.81 3.88
CA ILE A 37 17.15 2.76 5.16
C ILE A 37 18.54 2.15 4.99
N GLU A 38 18.67 1.13 4.13
CA GLU A 38 19.97 0.52 3.79
C GLU A 38 20.90 1.52 3.09
N ALA A 39 20.38 2.28 2.12
CA ALA A 39 21.13 3.32 1.42
C ALA A 39 21.57 4.44 2.37
N LEU A 40 20.70 4.88 3.29
CA LEU A 40 21.07 5.85 4.32
C LEU A 40 22.11 5.30 5.31
N ALA A 41 22.05 4.02 5.64
CA ALA A 41 23.04 3.39 6.50
C ALA A 41 24.39 3.20 5.80
N ALA A 42 24.41 3.14 4.47
CA ALA A 42 25.61 3.07 3.64
C ALA A 42 26.16 4.46 3.25
N ASP A 43 25.48 5.55 3.63
CA ASP A 43 25.78 6.92 3.20
C ASP A 43 25.78 7.08 1.65
N ASP A 44 24.97 6.28 0.94
CA ASP A 44 24.84 6.30 -0.53
C ASP A 44 23.71 7.24 -0.98
N GLU A 45 24.06 8.52 -1.19
CA GLU A 45 23.09 9.56 -1.57
C GLU A 45 22.35 9.26 -2.87
N ALA A 46 23.01 8.64 -3.86
CA ALA A 46 22.38 8.30 -5.13
C ALA A 46 21.30 7.22 -4.93
N ALA A 47 21.61 6.16 -4.19
CA ALA A 47 20.64 5.10 -3.87
C ALA A 47 19.49 5.62 -2.99
N VAL A 48 19.74 6.59 -2.09
CA VAL A 48 18.68 7.24 -1.30
C VAL A 48 17.69 7.98 -2.20
N HIS A 49 18.18 8.73 -3.18
CA HIS A 49 17.32 9.44 -4.13
C HIS A 49 16.52 8.48 -5.01
N GLU A 50 17.14 7.41 -5.51
CA GLU A 50 16.46 6.38 -6.29
C GLU A 50 15.35 5.70 -5.48
N ALA A 51 15.64 5.28 -4.24
CA ALA A 51 14.66 4.67 -3.35
C ALA A 51 13.48 5.61 -3.06
N ARG A 52 13.74 6.90 -2.82
CA ARG A 52 12.68 7.91 -2.66
C ARG A 52 11.79 7.98 -3.90
N ASP A 53 12.38 8.16 -5.08
CA ASP A 53 11.60 8.29 -6.31
C ASP A 53 10.71 7.09 -6.53
N ARG A 54 11.24 5.92 -6.24
CA ARG A 54 10.47 4.70 -6.34
C ARG A 54 9.29 4.65 -5.35
N ILE A 55 9.49 5.09 -4.10
CA ILE A 55 8.41 5.21 -3.10
C ILE A 55 7.32 6.19 -3.58
N TYR A 56 7.72 7.35 -4.10
CA TYR A 56 6.77 8.37 -4.60
C TYR A 56 5.98 7.88 -5.81
N GLU A 57 6.62 7.15 -6.73
CA GLU A 57 5.94 6.52 -7.86
C GLU A 57 4.89 5.49 -7.42
N LEU A 58 5.25 4.65 -6.43
CA LEU A 58 4.38 3.61 -5.89
C LEU A 58 3.20 4.20 -5.12
N GLU A 59 3.42 5.23 -4.30
CA GLU A 59 2.35 5.98 -3.62
C GLU A 59 1.40 6.61 -4.66
N ALA A 60 1.91 7.34 -5.65
CA ALA A 60 1.08 7.94 -6.69
C ALA A 60 0.31 6.88 -7.52
N LYS A 61 0.84 5.65 -7.64
CA LYS A 61 0.13 4.52 -8.24
C LYS A 61 -0.97 3.99 -7.31
N ALA A 62 -0.71 3.87 -6.01
CA ALA A 62 -1.71 3.49 -5.02
C ALA A 62 -2.87 4.49 -4.97
N ASP A 63 -2.58 5.79 -4.93
CA ASP A 63 -3.60 6.86 -4.93
C ASP A 63 -4.50 6.81 -6.17
N ARG A 64 -3.93 6.55 -7.36
CA ARG A 64 -4.72 6.34 -8.59
C ARG A 64 -5.68 5.16 -8.47
N ILE A 65 -5.25 4.05 -7.87
CA ILE A 65 -6.11 2.87 -7.64
C ILE A 65 -7.19 3.20 -6.61
N LYS A 66 -6.84 3.85 -5.49
CA LYS A 66 -7.76 4.32 -4.45
C LYS A 66 -8.87 5.19 -5.04
N ASN A 67 -8.50 6.20 -5.82
CA ASN A 67 -9.45 7.12 -6.45
C ASN A 67 -10.38 6.40 -7.43
N LYS A 68 -9.84 5.50 -8.27
CA LYS A 68 -10.65 4.67 -9.17
C LYS A 68 -11.64 3.80 -8.39
N LEU A 69 -11.20 3.17 -7.31
CA LEU A 69 -12.04 2.32 -6.47
C LEU A 69 -13.18 3.13 -5.84
N ARG A 70 -12.89 4.29 -5.25
CA ARG A 70 -13.90 5.19 -4.64
C ARG A 70 -14.96 5.64 -5.65
N LEU A 71 -14.56 5.94 -6.89
CA LEU A 71 -15.46 6.38 -7.96
C LEU A 71 -16.41 5.29 -8.45
N HIS A 72 -15.96 4.03 -8.47
CA HIS A 72 -16.72 2.91 -9.03
C HIS A 72 -17.44 2.05 -7.99
N MET A 73 -17.30 2.36 -6.69
CA MET A 73 -17.90 1.60 -5.61
C MET A 73 -19.43 1.84 -5.51
N PRO A 74 -20.28 0.82 -5.74
CA PRO A 74 -21.73 0.97 -5.74
C PRO A 74 -22.29 1.26 -4.34
N LYS A 75 -23.41 2.00 -4.27
CA LYS A 75 -23.87 2.63 -3.03
C LYS A 75 -24.62 1.75 -2.02
N SER A 76 -25.17 0.58 -2.36
CA SER A 76 -25.67 -0.43 -1.38
C SER A 76 -26.59 -1.51 -1.96
N LEU A 77 -27.30 -1.29 -3.09
CA LEU A 77 -28.51 -2.09 -3.37
C LEU A 77 -28.29 -3.61 -3.60
N PHE A 78 -27.06 -4.09 -3.86
CA PHE A 78 -26.76 -5.51 -4.12
C PHE A 78 -25.32 -5.93 -3.73
N MET A 79 -24.71 -5.31 -2.71
CA MET A 79 -23.35 -5.68 -2.26
C MET A 79 -23.44 -6.65 -1.06
N PRO A 80 -22.63 -7.73 -1.01
CA PRO A 80 -22.66 -8.66 0.11
C PRO A 80 -22.05 -8.11 1.40
N VAL A 81 -21.42 -6.93 1.35
CA VAL A 81 -20.74 -6.26 2.47
C VAL A 81 -21.06 -4.76 2.48
N ASP A 82 -20.92 -4.12 3.65
CA ASP A 82 -21.14 -2.67 3.79
C ASP A 82 -20.04 -1.89 3.06
N ARG A 83 -20.45 -0.85 2.33
CA ARG A 83 -19.54 0.08 1.64
C ARG A 83 -18.61 0.78 2.62
N ARG A 84 -19.07 1.08 3.83
CA ARG A 84 -18.29 1.79 4.87
C ARG A 84 -17.08 0.98 5.29
N ASP A 85 -17.27 -0.30 5.55
CA ASP A 85 -16.20 -1.22 5.97
C ASP A 85 -15.13 -1.34 4.88
N LEU A 86 -15.53 -1.46 3.61
CA LEU A 86 -14.58 -1.48 2.49
C LEU A 86 -13.79 -0.17 2.34
N LEU A 87 -14.41 0.98 2.61
CA LEU A 87 -13.73 2.26 2.60
C LEU A 87 -12.79 2.44 3.78
N GLU A 88 -13.14 1.90 4.95
CA GLU A 88 -12.27 1.87 6.12
C GLU A 88 -11.02 1.02 5.85
N ILE A 89 -11.19 -0.18 5.30
CA ILE A 89 -10.07 -1.03 4.87
C ILE A 89 -9.19 -0.29 3.86
N LEU A 90 -9.79 0.33 2.84
CA LEU A 90 -9.05 1.11 1.83
C LEU A 90 -8.22 2.23 2.48
N HIS A 91 -8.81 2.94 3.45
CA HIS A 91 -8.13 4.01 4.15
C HIS A 91 -6.95 3.50 4.97
N LEU A 92 -7.12 2.37 5.69
CA LEU A 92 -6.03 1.74 6.43
C LEU A 92 -4.87 1.27 5.53
N GLN A 93 -5.16 0.82 4.31
CA GLN A 93 -4.12 0.49 3.33
C GLN A 93 -3.39 1.75 2.85
N GLU A 94 -4.13 2.83 2.59
CA GLU A 94 -3.56 4.11 2.14
C GLU A 94 -2.57 4.68 3.16
N THR A 95 -2.88 4.62 4.46
CA THR A 95 -1.99 5.17 5.49
C THR A 95 -0.59 4.54 5.48
N ILE A 96 -0.46 3.28 5.07
CA ILE A 96 0.84 2.60 4.95
C ILE A 96 1.69 3.25 3.85
N ALA A 97 1.14 3.46 2.65
CA ALA A 97 1.87 4.08 1.55
C ALA A 97 2.22 5.54 1.84
N ASN A 98 1.29 6.30 2.44
CA ASN A 98 1.54 7.68 2.87
C ASN A 98 2.67 7.73 3.91
N THR A 99 2.68 6.81 4.88
CA THR A 99 3.75 6.74 5.89
C THR A 99 5.11 6.47 5.24
N ALA A 100 5.18 5.56 4.25
CA ALA A 100 6.42 5.30 3.51
C ALA A 100 6.91 6.54 2.75
N GLN A 101 6.01 7.27 2.10
CA GLN A 101 6.31 8.53 1.42
C GLN A 101 6.79 9.61 2.40
N ASP A 102 6.14 9.75 3.56
CA ASP A 102 6.51 10.70 4.61
C ASP A 102 7.91 10.38 5.16
N ILE A 103 8.23 9.11 5.41
CA ILE A 103 9.58 8.68 5.81
C ILE A 103 10.61 9.12 4.76
N ALA A 104 10.39 8.79 3.48
CA ALA A 104 11.30 9.13 2.40
C ALA A 104 11.48 10.65 2.25
N GLY A 105 10.38 11.40 2.31
CA GLY A 105 10.39 12.86 2.23
C GLY A 105 11.15 13.49 3.39
N LEU A 106 10.87 13.07 4.63
CA LEU A 106 11.50 13.61 5.84
C LEU A 106 13.02 13.35 5.87
N MET A 107 13.45 12.13 5.52
CA MET A 107 14.86 11.75 5.57
C MET A 107 15.70 12.59 4.61
N ILE A 108 15.19 12.86 3.41
CA ILE A 108 15.89 13.67 2.39
C ILE A 108 15.82 15.15 2.71
N GLN A 109 14.63 15.68 3.03
CA GLN A 109 14.46 17.12 3.29
C GLN A 109 15.32 17.58 4.46
N ARG A 110 15.50 16.73 5.48
CA ARG A 110 16.32 17.03 6.65
C ARG A 110 17.77 16.58 6.54
N LYS A 111 18.16 15.95 5.42
CA LYS A 111 19.50 15.36 5.22
C LYS A 111 19.89 14.48 6.41
N MET A 112 18.99 13.59 6.81
CA MET A 112 19.18 12.75 7.98
C MET A 112 20.38 11.82 7.79
N THR A 113 21.13 11.62 8.86
CA THR A 113 22.20 10.63 8.94
C THR A 113 21.88 9.65 10.06
N ILE A 114 22.29 8.39 9.91
CA ILE A 114 22.07 7.36 10.92
C ILE A 114 23.37 7.16 11.71
N PRO A 115 23.41 7.55 13.00
CA PRO A 115 24.53 7.25 13.89
C PRO A 115 24.86 5.75 13.87
N GLY A 116 26.15 5.41 13.87
CA GLY A 116 26.61 4.03 13.68
C GLY A 116 25.93 3.02 14.61
N PHE A 117 25.74 3.37 15.89
CA PHE A 117 25.08 2.50 16.88
C PHE A 117 23.59 2.25 16.62
N MET A 118 22.93 3.07 15.78
CA MET A 118 21.52 2.93 15.43
C MET A 118 21.27 2.20 14.10
N ARG A 119 22.31 1.96 13.28
CA ARG A 119 22.15 1.37 11.93
C ARG A 119 21.45 0.01 11.99
N GLU A 120 22.00 -0.95 12.73
CA GLU A 120 21.41 -2.28 12.85
C GLU A 120 20.03 -2.27 13.53
N PRO A 121 19.81 -1.57 14.68
CA PRO A 121 18.47 -1.46 15.26
C PRO A 121 17.42 -0.89 14.32
N LEU A 122 17.77 0.12 13.52
CA LEU A 122 16.83 0.77 12.60
C LEU A 122 16.49 -0.15 11.43
N ILE A 123 17.48 -0.84 10.84
CA ILE A 123 17.24 -1.84 9.79
C ILE A 123 16.34 -2.97 10.32
N ALA A 124 16.62 -3.47 11.53
CA ALA A 124 15.83 -4.52 12.16
C ALA A 124 14.38 -4.05 12.41
N LEU A 125 14.18 -2.83 12.91
CA LEU A 125 12.86 -2.24 13.09
C LEU A 125 12.10 -2.14 11.76
N THR A 126 12.74 -1.58 10.72
CA THR A 126 12.14 -1.44 9.40
C THR A 126 11.69 -2.79 8.85
N ARG A 127 12.53 -3.82 8.97
CA ARG A 127 12.15 -5.19 8.56
C ARG A 127 10.92 -5.70 9.31
N ARG A 128 10.86 -5.52 10.64
CA ARG A 128 9.70 -5.94 11.44
C ARG A 128 8.41 -5.18 11.07
N CYS A 129 8.51 -3.91 10.72
CA CYS A 129 7.38 -3.14 10.21
C CYS A 129 6.91 -3.66 8.84
N ILE A 130 7.84 -4.01 7.94
CA ILE A 130 7.53 -4.62 6.64
C ILE A 130 6.86 -5.99 6.83
N ASP A 131 7.39 -6.87 7.71
CA ASP A 131 6.76 -8.16 8.04
C ASP A 131 5.28 -7.99 8.45
N THR A 132 5.00 -6.93 9.22
CA THR A 132 3.64 -6.61 9.67
C THR A 132 2.75 -6.17 8.50
N CYS A 133 3.28 -5.38 7.57
CA CYS A 133 2.57 -5.00 6.35
C CYS A 133 2.29 -6.22 5.46
N GLU A 134 3.22 -7.18 5.39
CA GLU A 134 3.04 -8.43 4.66
C GLU A 134 1.94 -9.31 5.26
N HIS A 135 1.86 -9.38 6.59
CA HIS A 135 0.75 -10.07 7.26
C HIS A 135 -0.60 -9.39 6.99
N SER A 136 -0.66 -8.06 7.02
CA SER A 136 -1.85 -7.32 6.62
C SER A 136 -2.23 -7.64 5.17
N ALA A 137 -1.25 -7.68 4.25
CA ALA A 137 -1.52 -8.00 2.85
C ALA A 137 -2.08 -9.42 2.67
N LYS A 138 -1.57 -10.41 3.40
CA LYS A 138 -2.12 -11.78 3.38
C LYS A 138 -3.59 -11.80 3.80
N ALA A 139 -3.93 -11.11 4.89
CA ALA A 139 -5.32 -11.01 5.34
C ALA A 139 -6.23 -10.35 4.28
N ILE A 140 -5.74 -9.34 3.55
CA ILE A 140 -6.47 -8.72 2.44
C ILE A 140 -6.64 -9.66 1.24
N GLU A 141 -5.63 -10.49 0.93
CA GLU A 141 -5.72 -11.49 -0.14
C GLU A 141 -6.80 -12.53 0.15
N GLU A 142 -7.04 -12.88 1.42
CA GLU A 142 -8.04 -13.88 1.84
C GLU A 142 -9.47 -13.31 1.99
N LEU A 143 -9.67 -11.98 1.86
CA LEU A 143 -10.97 -11.35 2.09
C LEU A 143 -12.09 -11.84 1.16
N ASP A 144 -11.79 -12.29 -0.05
CA ASP A 144 -12.79 -12.82 -0.98
C ASP A 144 -13.19 -14.27 -0.69
N GLU A 145 -12.48 -14.97 0.20
CA GLU A 145 -12.84 -16.31 0.69
C GLU A 145 -13.91 -16.27 1.80
N LEU A 146 -14.21 -15.09 2.34
CA LEU A 146 -15.20 -14.90 3.41
C LEU A 146 -16.66 -14.80 2.91
N LEU A 147 -16.90 -15.01 1.61
CA LEU A 147 -18.21 -14.91 0.93
C LEU A 147 -18.71 -16.26 0.43
#